data_AF-A0A0G0M8U8-F1
#
_entry.id   AF-A0A0G0M8U8-F1
#
_cell.length_a   1.000
_cell.length_b   1.000
_cell.length_c   1.000
_cell.angle_alpha   90.00
_cell.angle_beta   90.00
_cell.angle_gamma   90.00
#
_symmetry.space_group_name_H-M   'P 1'
#
loop_
_entity.id
_entity.type
_entity.pdbx_description
1 polymer ?
#
loop_
_entity_poly.entity_id
_entity_poly.type
_entity_poly.pdbx_seq_one_letter_code
_entity_poly.pdbx_strand_id
1 'polypeptide(L)'
;MKKIFLSVAILVVFLLLAWQVFLRDMDLEGKATLTWNASTESDVIGYRIYYGTAKRTNDCPQGGYSKKVDAGNKTSYQLDNLKDGQTYYFSVTSVNAAGKESCFSEEMSKKIQISFWDKIKSIL
;
A
#
# COMPACT_ATOMS: atom_id res chain seq x y z
N MET A 1 -8.72 -0.21 54.20
CA MET A 1 -7.96 0.84 53.49
C MET A 1 -6.98 0.29 52.44
N LYS A 2 -6.02 -0.60 52.79
CA LYS A 2 -5.06 -1.17 51.81
C LYS A 2 -5.68 -1.91 50.60
N LYS A 3 -6.80 -2.63 50.78
CA LYS A 3 -7.47 -3.38 49.70
C LYS A 3 -8.10 -2.48 48.62
N ILE A 4 -8.70 -1.35 49.03
CA ILE A 4 -9.30 -0.36 48.12
C ILE A 4 -8.21 0.32 47.29
N PHE A 5 -7.09 0.68 47.92
CA PHE A 5 -5.95 1.28 47.24
C PHE A 5 -5.35 0.34 46.18
N LEU A 6 -5.25 -0.95 46.50
CA LEU A 6 -4.79 -1.98 45.57
C LEU A 6 -5.74 -2.14 44.37
N SER A 7 -7.06 -2.17 44.62
CA SER A 7 -8.08 -2.29 43.56
C SER A 7 -8.09 -1.09 42.61
N VAL A 8 -7.94 0.13 43.14
CA VAL A 8 -7.86 1.36 42.32
C VAL A 8 -6.58 1.36 41.48
N ALA A 9 -5.44 0.96 42.05
CA ALA A 9 -4.19 0.89 41.31
C ALA A 9 -4.26 -0.10 40.13
N ILE A 10 -4.91 -1.26 40.33
CA ILE A 10 -5.11 -2.25 39.26
C ILE A 10 -6.02 -1.68 38.15
N LEU A 11 -7.10 -0.98 38.51
CA LEU A 11 -8.01 -0.35 37.57
C LEU A 11 -7.32 0.73 36.72
N VAL A 12 -6.46 1.54 37.34
CA VAL A 12 -5.67 2.55 36.63
C VAL A 12 -4.67 1.91 35.66
N VAL A 13 -3.98 0.85 36.08
CA VAL A 13 -3.08 0.09 35.19
C VAL A 13 -3.87 -0.54 34.03
N PHE A 14 -5.06 -1.09 34.29
CA PHE A 14 -5.93 -1.63 33.24
C PHE A 14 -6.39 -0.56 32.25
N LEU A 15 -6.76 0.63 32.73
CA LEU A 15 -7.14 1.76 31.87
C LEU A 15 -5.95 2.30 31.07
N LEU A 16 -4.75 2.34 31.64
CA LEU A 16 -3.52 2.70 30.92
C LEU A 16 -3.16 1.67 29.86
N LEU A 17 -3.29 0.38 30.16
CA LEU A 17 -3.07 -0.70 29.20
C LEU A 17 -4.16 -0.71 28.11
N ALA A 18 -5.41 -0.45 28.47
CA ALA A 18 -6.52 -0.34 27.52
C ALA A 18 -6.35 0.88 26.60
N TRP A 19 -5.89 2.02 27.13
CA TRP A 19 -5.54 3.20 26.34
C TRP A 19 -4.42 2.90 25.34
N GLN A 20 -3.36 2.21 25.79
CA GLN A 20 -2.23 1.80 24.96
C GLN A 20 -2.65 0.84 23.83
N VAL A 21 -3.75 0.11 23.99
CA VAL A 21 -4.33 -0.78 22.97
C VAL A 21 -5.31 -0.03 22.07
N PHE A 22 -6.08 0.93 22.61
CA PHE A 22 -7.03 1.76 21.85
C PHE A 22 -6.34 2.70 20.85
N LEU A 23 -5.09 3.09 21.11
CA LEU A 23 -4.28 3.89 20.19
C LEU A 23 -3.58 3.08 19.08
N ARG A 24 -3.81 1.76 18.97
CA ARG A 24 -2.94 0.93 18.13
C ARG A 24 -3.15 1.02 16.64
N ASP A 25 -4.30 1.48 16.15
CA ASP A 25 -4.55 1.43 14.70
C ASP A 25 -5.01 2.79 14.18
N MET A 26 -4.15 3.79 14.35
CA MET A 26 -4.12 4.93 13.41
C MET A 26 -3.36 4.50 12.16
N ASP A 27 -3.89 3.53 11.42
CA ASP A 27 -3.38 3.21 10.08
C ASP A 27 -3.85 4.31 9.13
N LEU A 28 -3.15 5.44 9.18
CA LEU A 28 -3.24 6.41 8.11
C LEU A 28 -2.56 5.80 6.89
N GLU A 29 -3.37 5.32 5.98
CA GLU A 29 -2.92 4.66 4.77
C GLU A 29 -2.66 5.68 3.66
N GLY A 30 -1.46 5.61 3.11
CA GLY A 30 -1.03 6.43 2.00
C GLY A 30 -1.45 5.86 0.67
N LYS A 31 -1.31 6.68 -0.36
CA LYS A 31 -1.83 6.42 -1.70
C LYS A 31 -0.81 6.76 -2.77
N ALA A 32 -0.82 6.00 -3.86
CA ALA A 32 -0.02 6.28 -5.04
C ALA A 32 -0.85 6.13 -6.31
N THR A 33 -0.97 7.20 -7.07
CA THR A 33 -1.54 7.16 -8.42
C THR A 33 -0.44 6.88 -9.42
N LEU A 34 -0.62 5.81 -10.18
CA LEU A 34 0.24 5.43 -11.30
C LEU A 34 -0.48 5.82 -12.58
N THR A 35 0.29 6.38 -13.52
CA THR A 35 -0.17 6.71 -14.87
C THR A 35 0.87 6.22 -15.85
N TRP A 36 0.45 5.58 -16.93
CA TRP A 36 1.33 5.05 -17.96
C TRP A 36 0.77 5.32 -19.36
N ASN A 37 1.63 5.23 -20.36
CA ASN A 37 1.20 5.32 -21.75
C ASN A 37 0.55 3.99 -22.17
N ALA A 38 -0.50 4.06 -22.99
CA ALA A 38 -1.10 2.87 -23.55
C ALA A 38 -0.07 2.10 -24.40
N SER A 39 -0.15 0.77 -24.37
CA SER A 39 0.64 -0.09 -25.26
C SER A 39 0.28 0.21 -26.73
N THR A 40 1.27 0.11 -27.61
CA THR A 40 1.10 0.23 -29.07
C THR A 40 0.59 -1.08 -29.69
N GLU A 41 0.61 -2.18 -28.94
CA GLU A 41 0.08 -3.47 -29.37
C GLU A 41 -1.45 -3.44 -29.41
N SER A 42 -2.02 -3.83 -30.55
CA SER A 42 -3.47 -3.75 -30.81
C SER A 42 -4.30 -4.79 -30.06
N ASP A 43 -3.69 -5.87 -29.58
CA ASP A 43 -4.35 -7.00 -28.92
C ASP A 43 -4.41 -6.85 -27.39
N VAL A 44 -3.95 -5.72 -26.85
CA VAL A 44 -3.97 -5.42 -25.41
C VAL A 44 -5.39 -5.12 -24.92
N ILE A 45 -5.87 -5.96 -24.01
CA ILE A 45 -7.20 -5.83 -23.39
C ILE A 45 -7.14 -5.22 -22.00
N GLY A 46 -5.94 -5.12 -21.40
CA GLY A 46 -5.76 -4.52 -20.10
C GLY A 46 -4.32 -4.47 -19.60
N TYR A 47 -4.18 -4.07 -18.34
CA TYR A 47 -2.91 -3.90 -17.67
C TYR A 47 -2.93 -4.52 -16.29
N ARG A 48 -1.76 -4.97 -15.83
CA ARG A 48 -1.54 -5.47 -14.48
C ARG A 48 -0.40 -4.70 -13.84
N ILE A 49 -0.62 -4.24 -12.61
CA ILE A 49 0.34 -3.49 -11.83
C ILE A 49 0.98 -4.44 -10.83
N TYR A 50 2.30 -4.38 -10.72
CA TYR A 50 3.09 -5.10 -9.75
C TYR A 50 3.79 -4.11 -8.84
N TYR A 51 3.79 -4.39 -7.54
CA TYR A 51 4.38 -3.49 -6.57
C TYR A 51 4.85 -4.19 -5.30
N GLY A 52 5.77 -3.54 -4.59
CA GLY A 52 6.32 -4.05 -3.34
C GLY A 52 7.30 -3.08 -2.69
N THR A 53 7.82 -3.46 -1.53
CA THR A 53 8.83 -2.67 -0.79
C THR A 53 10.26 -3.06 -1.17
N ALA A 54 10.43 -4.07 -2.02
CA ALA A 54 11.69 -4.48 -2.61
C ALA A 54 11.65 -4.27 -4.12
N LYS A 55 12.81 -3.99 -4.71
CA LYS A 55 12.97 -3.91 -6.16
C LYS A 55 12.70 -5.26 -6.82
N ARG A 56 12.31 -5.23 -8.09
CA ARG A 56 12.17 -6.46 -8.88
C ARG A 56 13.51 -7.18 -9.08
N THR A 57 13.43 -8.49 -9.25
CA THR A 57 14.58 -9.37 -9.51
C THR A 57 14.77 -9.70 -10.99
N ASN A 58 13.73 -9.54 -11.83
CA ASN A 58 13.74 -9.91 -13.24
C ASN A 58 12.85 -8.96 -14.07
N ASP A 59 13.06 -8.94 -15.40
CA ASP A 59 12.38 -8.03 -16.33
C ASP A 59 11.08 -8.56 -16.96
N CYS A 60 10.90 -9.89 -17.01
CA CYS A 60 9.73 -10.53 -17.65
C CYS A 60 9.10 -11.54 -16.69
N PRO A 61 7.78 -11.80 -16.79
CA PRO A 61 6.87 -11.69 -15.65
C PRO A 61 7.05 -12.81 -14.62
N GLN A 62 8.06 -12.65 -13.77
CA GLN A 62 8.37 -13.37 -12.53
C GLN A 62 9.42 -12.56 -11.75
N GLY A 63 9.11 -11.28 -11.52
CA GLY A 63 10.05 -10.28 -11.02
C GLY A 63 10.13 -10.12 -9.51
N GLY A 64 9.58 -11.03 -8.70
CA GLY A 64 9.77 -11.00 -7.24
C GLY A 64 8.99 -9.90 -6.48
N TYR A 65 8.10 -9.14 -7.12
CA TYR A 65 7.16 -8.27 -6.42
C TYR A 65 6.25 -9.06 -5.48
N SER A 66 5.96 -8.50 -4.30
CA SER A 66 5.10 -9.16 -3.29
C SER A 66 3.61 -8.98 -3.56
N LYS A 67 3.21 -7.98 -4.35
CA LYS A 67 1.81 -7.68 -4.64
C LYS A 67 1.59 -7.41 -6.13
N LYS A 68 0.38 -7.70 -6.59
CA LYS A 68 -0.11 -7.36 -7.93
C LYS A 68 -1.59 -7.04 -7.92
N VAL A 69 -2.04 -6.22 -8.87
CA VAL A 69 -3.45 -5.87 -9.06
C VAL A 69 -3.77 -5.72 -10.54
N ASP A 70 -4.97 -6.14 -10.94
CA ASP A 70 -5.48 -5.93 -12.30
C ASP A 70 -6.07 -4.52 -12.43
N ALA A 71 -5.50 -3.72 -13.33
CA ALA A 71 -5.94 -2.35 -13.59
C ALA A 71 -7.02 -2.26 -14.70
N GLY A 72 -7.31 -3.39 -15.36
CA GLY A 72 -8.23 -3.44 -16.50
C GLY A 72 -7.68 -2.65 -17.70
N ASN A 73 -8.55 -2.08 -18.52
CA ASN A 73 -8.14 -1.31 -19.72
C ASN A 73 -7.72 0.14 -19.44
N LYS A 74 -7.60 0.53 -18.17
CA LYS A 74 -7.25 1.90 -17.78
C LYS A 74 -5.76 2.12 -17.89
N THR A 75 -5.35 3.37 -18.13
CA THR A 75 -3.94 3.82 -18.12
C THR A 75 -3.59 4.63 -16.88
N SER A 76 -4.48 4.62 -15.89
CA SER A 76 -4.30 5.25 -14.59
C SER A 76 -4.95 4.40 -13.51
N TYR A 77 -4.26 4.25 -12.38
CA TYR A 77 -4.73 3.47 -11.24
C TYR A 77 -4.21 4.05 -9.94
N GLN A 78 -5.09 4.15 -8.94
CA GLN A 78 -4.74 4.55 -7.60
C GLN A 78 -4.57 3.32 -6.72
N LEU A 79 -3.35 3.13 -6.21
CA LEU A 79 -3.08 2.19 -5.13
C LEU A 79 -3.35 2.89 -3.80
N ASP A 80 -4.20 2.27 -3.00
CA ASP A 80 -4.45 2.65 -1.61
C ASP A 80 -3.72 1.70 -0.66
N ASN A 81 -3.89 1.89 0.65
CA ASN A 81 -3.40 0.99 1.70
C ASN A 81 -1.87 0.81 1.68
N LEU A 82 -1.15 1.89 1.34
CA LEU A 82 0.31 1.92 1.37
C LEU A 82 0.81 2.51 2.68
N LYS A 83 1.86 1.92 3.24
CA LYS A 83 2.38 2.37 4.55
C LYS A 83 3.06 3.74 4.43
N ASP A 84 2.73 4.65 5.33
CA ASP A 84 3.41 5.94 5.42
C ASP A 84 4.91 5.77 5.73
N GLY A 85 5.74 6.64 5.15
CA GLY A 85 7.19 6.61 5.27
C GLY A 85 7.89 5.51 4.46
N GLN A 86 7.15 4.55 3.91
CA GLN A 86 7.70 3.41 3.18
C GLN A 86 7.92 3.74 1.69
N THR A 87 9.06 3.33 1.15
CA THR A 87 9.31 3.34 -0.30
C THR A 87 8.73 2.09 -0.93
N TYR A 88 7.97 2.29 -2.00
CA TYR A 88 7.44 1.24 -2.85
C TYR A 88 8.02 1.34 -4.26
N TYR A 89 8.14 0.19 -4.90
CA TYR A 89 8.56 0.01 -6.28
C TYR A 89 7.38 -0.52 -7.08
N PHE A 90 7.27 -0.10 -8.34
CA PHE A 90 6.12 -0.35 -9.20
C PHE A 90 6.55 -0.63 -10.64
N SER A 91 5.88 -1.60 -11.26
CA SER A 91 5.96 -1.86 -12.70
C SER A 91 4.57 -2.23 -13.24
N VAL A 92 4.37 -2.04 -14.55
CA VAL A 92 3.13 -2.38 -15.24
C VAL A 92 3.43 -3.37 -16.37
N THR A 93 2.55 -4.35 -16.59
CA THR A 93 2.53 -5.21 -17.78
C THR A 93 1.25 -4.96 -18.58
N SER A 94 1.31 -5.10 -19.90
CA SER A 94 0.11 -5.24 -20.73
C SER A 94 -0.36 -6.69 -20.72
N VAL A 95 -1.66 -6.91 -20.88
CA VAL A 95 -2.30 -8.21 -20.97
C VAL A 95 -3.09 -8.26 -22.26
N ASN A 96 -2.85 -9.27 -23.08
CA ASN A 96 -3.57 -9.44 -24.35
C ASN A 96 -4.81 -10.34 -24.22
N ALA A 97 -5.59 -10.46 -25.30
CA ALA A 97 -6.82 -11.26 -25.33
C ALA A 97 -6.63 -12.75 -25.00
N ALA A 98 -5.42 -13.28 -25.18
CA ALA A 98 -5.06 -14.65 -24.81
C ALA A 98 -4.63 -14.79 -23.33
N GLY A 99 -4.67 -13.69 -22.55
CA GLY A 99 -4.22 -13.65 -21.16
C GLY A 99 -2.70 -13.64 -21.00
N LYS A 100 -1.94 -13.44 -22.09
CA LYS A 100 -0.48 -13.37 -22.06
C LYS A 100 -0.05 -11.97 -21.62
N GLU A 101 0.90 -11.92 -20.68
CA GLU A 101 1.48 -10.68 -20.21
C GLU A 101 2.75 -10.31 -20.97
N SER A 102 2.98 -9.01 -21.16
CA SER A 102 4.27 -8.48 -21.58
C SER A 102 5.33 -8.61 -20.49
N CYS A 103 6.57 -8.27 -20.85
CA CYS A 103 7.57 -7.90 -19.83
C CYS A 103 7.15 -6.64 -19.08
N PHE A 104 7.72 -6.44 -17.90
CA PHE A 104 7.46 -5.26 -17.08
C PHE A 104 7.92 -3.99 -17.80
N SER A 105 7.20 -2.89 -17.55
CA SER A 105 7.68 -1.53 -17.79
C SER A 105 8.97 -1.25 -17.01
N GLU A 106 9.55 -0.08 -17.25
CA GLU A 106 10.53 0.51 -16.33
C GLU A 106 9.99 0.49 -14.90
N GLU A 107 10.90 0.21 -13.95
CA GLU A 107 10.57 0.21 -12.54
C GLU A 107 10.59 1.65 -12.02
N MET A 108 9.45 2.06 -11.46
CA MET A 108 9.31 3.35 -10.80
C MET A 108 9.30 3.16 -9.30
N SER A 109 9.80 4.15 -8.54
CA SER A 109 9.74 4.12 -7.08
C SER A 109 9.13 5.38 -6.50
N LYS A 110 8.40 5.24 -5.40
CA LYS A 110 7.80 6.36 -4.69
C LYS A 110 7.87 6.11 -3.18
N LYS A 111 8.36 7.11 -2.44
CA LYS A 111 8.22 7.15 -0.99
C LYS A 111 6.83 7.67 -0.65
N ILE A 112 6.07 6.88 0.08
CA ILE A 112 4.74 7.28 0.53
C ILE A 112 4.91 8.21 1.72
N GLN A 113 4.35 9.42 1.58
CA GLN A 113 4.37 10.42 2.64
C GLN A 113 2.98 11.00 2.75
N ILE A 114 2.37 10.83 3.91
CA ILE A 114 1.06 11.38 4.21
C ILE A 114 1.25 12.74 4.87
N SER A 115 0.45 13.71 4.43
CA SER A 115 0.60 15.08 4.90
C SER A 115 0.31 15.17 6.40
N PHE A 116 0.98 16.10 7.07
CA PHE A 116 0.77 16.38 8.48
C PHE A 116 -0.69 16.75 8.78
N TRP A 117 -1.32 17.50 7.88
CA TRP A 117 -2.72 17.90 8.04
C TRP A 117 -3.70 16.73 7.90
N ASP A 118 -3.42 15.75 7.04
CA ASP A 118 -4.22 14.53 6.95
C ASP A 118 -4.08 13.67 8.21
N LYS A 119 -2.88 13.67 8.83
CA LYS A 119 -2.64 13.05 10.14
C LYS A 119 -3.39 13.75 11.27
N ILE A 120 -3.52 15.08 11.22
CA ILE A 120 -4.30 15.82 12.22
C ILE A 120 -5.80 15.58 12.03
N LYS A 121 -6.30 15.57 10.80
CA LYS A 121 -7.73 15.34 10.55
C LYS A 121 -8.18 13.95 10.97
N SER A 122 -7.28 12.96 11.05
CA SER A 122 -7.64 11.62 11.52
C SER A 122 -7.67 11.47 13.04
N ILE A 123 -7.16 12.44 13.81
CA ILE A 123 -7.20 12.46 15.30
C ILE A 123 -8.29 13.37 15.88
N LEU A 124 -8.92 14.20 15.04
CA LEU A 124 -9.98 15.13 15.41
C LEU A 124 -11.35 14.56 15.00
#